data_AF-A0A3M6WPN3-F1
#
_entry.id   AF-A0A3M6WPN3-F1
#
_cell.length_a   1.000
_cell.length_b   1.000
_cell.length_c   1.000
_cell.angle_alpha   90.00
_cell.angle_beta   90.00
_cell.angle_gamma   90.00
#
_symmetry.space_group_name_H-M   'P 1'
#
loop_
_entity.id
_entity.type
_entity.pdbx_description
1 polymer ?
#
loop_
_entity_poly.entity_id
_entity_poly.type
_entity_poly.pdbx_seq_one_letter_code
_entity_poly.pdbx_strand_id
1 'polypeptide(L)'
;MGSCCNEMDIWEANSIATAVTPHVCKKDGQTACESDTACGVGDARNDGVCDKDGCDFNPFRMGNESFYGDGKIVDTSSKMTVVTQFITADNTDSGELTEIKRIYKQNGNVIQQATSNVEGVSGNSITDDFCKAQKDAFGDPTSFESRGGLSAMGDAMSRGMVLVMSIWVDYAAKMRWLDAPYPADADKSEPGVVRGSCAADSGVPDDVISEHGDATVKFSNIKVGAIDTTY
;
A
#
# COMPACT_ATOMS: atom_id res chain seq x y z
N MET A 1 15.26 -6.57 19.82
CA MET A 1 13.82 -6.71 20.12
C MET A 1 13.04 -5.78 19.20
N GLY A 2 12.01 -6.28 18.55
CA GLY A 2 11.07 -5.50 17.73
C GLY A 2 9.62 -5.65 18.23
N SER A 3 8.71 -4.92 17.60
CA SER A 3 7.27 -4.96 17.89
C SER A 3 6.50 -5.22 16.61
N CYS A 4 5.78 -6.34 16.56
CA CYS A 4 5.02 -6.81 15.41
C CYS A 4 3.52 -6.61 15.65
N CYS A 5 2.78 -6.24 14.61
CA CYS A 5 1.33 -6.24 14.56
C CYS A 5 0.86 -6.25 13.10
N ASN A 6 -0.39 -6.65 12.87
CA ASN A 6 -1.03 -6.50 11.56
C ASN A 6 -1.17 -4.99 11.24
N GLU A 7 -1.06 -4.64 9.97
CA GLU A 7 -1.00 -3.26 9.51
C GLU A 7 -1.84 -3.10 8.24
N MET A 8 -2.63 -2.02 8.19
CA MET A 8 -3.42 -1.67 7.02
C MET A 8 -2.99 -0.28 6.57
N ASP A 9 -2.12 -0.25 5.57
CA ASP A 9 -1.65 0.98 4.96
C ASP A 9 -2.73 1.53 4.05
N ILE A 10 -3.62 2.33 4.65
CA ILE A 10 -4.70 3.00 3.91
C ILE A 10 -4.11 3.93 2.85
N TRP A 11 -2.99 4.58 3.15
CA TRP A 11 -2.40 5.59 2.28
C TRP A 11 -0.92 5.84 2.58
N GLU A 12 -0.06 5.31 1.71
CA GLU A 12 1.33 5.75 1.59
C GLU A 12 1.47 6.48 0.26
N ALA A 13 1.93 7.73 0.29
CA ALA A 13 1.99 8.55 -0.92
C ALA A 13 2.93 9.74 -0.82
N ASN A 14 3.32 10.23 -1.99
CA ASN A 14 3.78 11.60 -2.20
C ASN A 14 3.07 12.17 -3.45
N SER A 15 3.55 13.27 -4.00
CA SER A 15 2.91 13.90 -5.17
C SER A 15 3.07 13.09 -6.48
N ILE A 16 3.92 12.07 -6.50
CA ILE A 16 4.26 11.27 -7.69
C ILE A 16 3.52 9.93 -7.72
N ALA A 17 3.45 9.24 -6.58
CA ALA A 17 2.91 7.90 -6.47
C ALA A 17 2.16 7.67 -5.16
N THR A 18 1.33 6.62 -5.13
CA THR A 18 0.62 6.17 -3.94
C THR A 18 0.44 4.64 -3.96
N ALA A 19 0.41 4.04 -2.78
CA ALA A 19 0.04 2.65 -2.55
C ALA A 19 -1.03 2.52 -1.45
N VAL A 20 -1.83 1.46 -1.56
CA VAL A 20 -2.67 0.92 -0.48
C VAL A 20 -2.30 -0.54 -0.29
N THR A 21 -2.05 -0.95 0.94
CA THR A 21 -1.39 -2.23 1.21
C THR A 21 -1.86 -2.82 2.54
N PRO A 22 -2.59 -3.95 2.55
CA PRO A 22 -2.77 -4.75 3.76
C PRO A 22 -1.51 -5.60 4.02
N HIS A 23 -1.10 -5.64 5.29
CA HIS A 23 -0.01 -6.46 5.82
C HIS A 23 -0.52 -7.30 6.99
N VAL A 24 -0.27 -8.61 6.94
CA VAL A 24 -0.78 -9.56 7.94
C VAL A 24 0.31 -10.31 8.67
N CYS A 25 0.00 -10.73 9.89
CA CYS A 25 0.90 -11.44 10.79
C CYS A 25 0.26 -12.73 11.28
N LYS A 26 1.10 -13.73 11.57
CA LYS A 26 0.67 -15.00 12.20
C LYS A 26 0.26 -14.85 13.67
N LYS A 27 0.25 -13.63 14.22
CA LYS A 27 -0.01 -13.33 15.63
C LYS A 27 -1.01 -12.18 15.72
N ASP A 28 -1.86 -12.28 16.73
CA ASP A 28 -2.88 -11.27 17.02
C ASP A 28 -2.30 -10.13 17.85
N GLY A 29 -2.72 -8.90 17.50
CA GLY A 29 -2.34 -7.70 18.22
C GLY A 29 -0.84 -7.42 18.23
N GLN A 30 -0.40 -6.64 19.21
CA GLN A 30 1.01 -6.33 19.41
C GLN A 30 1.74 -7.54 19.99
N THR A 31 2.85 -7.93 19.37
CA THR A 31 3.70 -9.04 19.80
C THR A 31 5.18 -8.65 19.71
N ALA A 32 5.94 -8.88 20.78
CA ALA A 32 7.39 -8.69 20.74
C ALA A 32 8.08 -9.79 19.92
N CYS A 33 9.11 -9.45 19.18
CA CYS A 33 10.03 -10.39 18.53
C CYS A 33 11.46 -10.17 19.06
N GLU A 34 12.18 -11.26 19.34
CA GLU A 34 13.45 -11.17 20.08
C GLU A 34 14.69 -11.47 19.24
N SER A 35 14.53 -12.08 18.06
CA SER A 35 15.63 -12.39 17.13
C SER A 35 15.41 -11.75 15.76
N ASP A 36 16.49 -11.55 15.01
CA ASP A 36 16.43 -11.03 13.65
C ASP A 36 15.51 -11.87 12.76
N THR A 37 15.58 -13.21 12.86
CA THR A 37 14.66 -14.10 12.12
C THR A 37 13.21 -13.90 12.54
N ALA A 38 12.91 -13.88 13.85
CA ALA A 38 11.54 -13.69 14.32
C ALA A 38 10.97 -12.32 13.92
N CYS A 39 11.82 -11.29 13.88
CA CYS A 39 11.50 -9.94 13.46
C CYS A 39 11.57 -9.72 11.94
N GLY A 40 11.99 -10.71 11.16
CA GLY A 40 12.22 -10.65 9.73
C GLY A 40 13.24 -9.57 9.29
N VAL A 41 14.37 -9.47 9.97
CA VAL A 41 15.41 -8.48 9.68
C VAL A 41 16.36 -8.99 8.58
N GLY A 42 16.75 -8.10 7.66
CA GLY A 42 17.70 -8.41 6.59
C GLY A 42 17.23 -9.57 5.71
N ASP A 43 18.09 -10.56 5.51
CA ASP A 43 17.80 -11.74 4.68
C ASP A 43 16.60 -12.56 5.20
N ALA A 44 16.27 -12.45 6.48
CA ALA A 44 15.11 -13.12 7.08
C ALA A 44 13.78 -12.37 6.83
N ARG A 45 13.74 -11.38 5.92
CA ARG A 45 12.56 -10.55 5.60
C ARG A 45 11.27 -11.38 5.47
N ASN A 46 11.36 -12.55 4.84
CA ASN A 46 10.22 -13.44 4.58
C ASN A 46 10.00 -14.55 5.63
N ASP A 47 10.89 -14.66 6.62
CA ASP A 47 10.83 -15.69 7.67
C ASP A 47 10.13 -15.20 8.96
N GLY A 48 10.00 -13.87 9.09
CA GLY A 48 9.40 -13.22 10.26
C GLY A 48 7.92 -13.52 10.47
N VAL A 49 7.42 -13.09 11.62
CA VAL A 49 6.02 -13.30 12.02
C VAL A 49 5.03 -12.56 11.12
N CYS A 50 5.44 -11.43 10.57
CA CYS A 50 4.62 -10.55 9.75
C CYS A 50 5.07 -10.54 8.30
N ASP A 51 4.11 -10.27 7.43
CA ASP A 51 4.35 -9.95 6.04
C ASP A 51 4.96 -8.56 5.90
N LYS A 52 6.17 -8.47 5.34
CA LYS A 52 6.89 -7.20 5.17
C LYS A 52 6.59 -6.51 3.85
N ASP A 53 6.02 -7.23 2.87
CA ASP A 53 5.81 -6.73 1.52
C ASP A 53 4.36 -6.34 1.29
N GLY A 54 3.41 -7.06 1.88
CA GLY A 54 1.99 -6.76 1.73
C GLY A 54 1.43 -7.18 0.37
N CYS A 55 0.14 -6.89 0.17
CA CYS A 55 -0.51 -6.96 -1.14
C CYS A 55 -0.83 -5.56 -1.67
N ASP A 56 0.13 -4.93 -2.32
CA ASP A 56 0.04 -3.52 -2.68
C ASP A 56 -0.78 -3.25 -3.94
N PHE A 57 -1.51 -2.14 -3.93
CA PHE A 57 -2.07 -1.54 -5.15
C PHE A 57 -1.53 -0.12 -5.34
N ASN A 58 -0.50 0.01 -6.17
CA ASN A 58 -0.03 1.28 -6.72
C ASN A 58 -0.46 1.39 -8.20
N PRO A 59 -1.30 2.38 -8.59
CA PRO A 59 -1.78 2.51 -9.97
C PRO A 59 -0.67 2.58 -11.03
N PHE A 60 0.46 3.22 -10.72
CA PHE A 60 1.61 3.29 -11.61
C PHE A 60 2.24 1.90 -11.77
N ARG A 61 2.49 1.20 -10.64
CA ARG A 61 3.05 -0.17 -10.63
C ARG A 61 2.15 -1.18 -11.35
N MET A 62 0.83 -0.97 -11.28
CA MET A 62 -0.16 -1.75 -12.02
C MET A 62 -0.34 -1.30 -13.48
N GLY A 63 0.57 -0.48 -14.02
CA GLY A 63 0.66 -0.15 -15.44
C GLY A 63 -0.23 1.01 -15.89
N ASN A 64 -0.79 1.81 -14.98
CA ASN A 64 -1.49 3.05 -15.31
C ASN A 64 -0.73 4.29 -14.82
N GLU A 65 0.26 4.70 -15.61
CA GLU A 65 1.12 5.84 -15.31
C GLU A 65 0.38 7.19 -15.36
N SER A 66 -0.79 7.26 -15.98
CA SER A 66 -1.56 8.49 -16.17
C SER A 66 -2.57 8.78 -15.05
N PHE A 67 -2.69 7.88 -14.07
CA PHE A 67 -3.78 7.92 -13.10
C PHE A 67 -3.54 8.88 -11.92
N TYR A 68 -2.38 8.81 -11.26
CA TYR A 68 -2.08 9.58 -10.05
C TYR A 68 -0.81 10.41 -10.21
N GLY A 69 -0.88 11.71 -9.93
CA GLY A 69 0.24 12.66 -10.01
C GLY A 69 -0.18 14.08 -10.44
N ASP A 70 0.77 14.99 -10.58
CA ASP A 70 0.50 16.40 -10.94
C ASP A 70 -0.12 16.48 -12.34
N GLY A 71 -1.32 17.06 -12.44
CA GLY A 71 -2.07 17.21 -13.69
C GLY A 71 -2.63 15.90 -14.27
N LYS A 72 -2.63 14.80 -13.50
CA LYS A 72 -3.18 13.50 -13.90
C LYS A 72 -4.67 13.35 -13.54
N ILE A 73 -5.24 12.15 -13.76
CA ILE A 73 -6.67 11.87 -13.50
C ILE A 73 -7.03 12.19 -12.03
N VAL A 74 -6.21 11.72 -11.10
CA VAL A 74 -6.17 12.14 -9.70
C VAL A 74 -5.00 13.11 -9.57
N ASP A 75 -5.32 14.40 -9.58
CA ASP A 75 -4.36 15.50 -9.67
C ASP A 75 -3.77 15.81 -8.29
N THR A 76 -2.48 15.54 -8.08
CA THR A 76 -1.83 15.77 -6.78
C THR A 76 -1.48 17.22 -6.50
N SER A 77 -1.63 18.14 -7.48
CA SER A 77 -1.46 19.58 -7.28
C SER A 77 -2.55 20.20 -6.41
N SER A 78 -3.66 19.46 -6.21
CA SER A 78 -4.85 19.92 -5.50
C SER A 78 -5.34 18.89 -4.50
N LYS A 79 -6.06 19.36 -3.47
CA LYS A 79 -6.65 18.47 -2.46
C LYS A 79 -7.59 17.44 -3.10
N MET A 80 -7.51 16.20 -2.62
CA MET A 80 -8.42 15.10 -2.98
C MET A 80 -9.03 14.48 -1.72
N THR A 81 -10.16 13.82 -1.89
CA THR A 81 -10.69 12.85 -0.92
C THR A 81 -10.25 11.47 -1.35
N VAL A 82 -9.70 10.69 -0.43
CA VAL A 82 -9.40 9.26 -0.61
C VAL A 82 -10.40 8.46 0.20
N VAL A 83 -11.04 7.49 -0.43
CA VAL A 83 -12.02 6.59 0.19
C VAL A 83 -11.50 5.17 0.05
N THR A 84 -11.52 4.44 1.15
CA THR A 84 -11.17 3.02 1.17
C THR A 84 -12.36 2.27 1.76
N GLN A 85 -12.88 1.28 1.03
CA GLN A 85 -14.00 0.45 1.46
C GLN A 85 -13.46 -0.94 1.79
N PHE A 86 -13.94 -1.50 2.89
CA PHE A 86 -13.60 -2.84 3.37
C PHE A 86 -14.87 -3.69 3.24
N ILE A 87 -14.90 -4.55 2.23
CA ILE A 87 -16.09 -5.30 1.83
C ILE A 87 -15.97 -6.72 2.36
N THR A 88 -17.05 -7.20 2.99
CA THR A 88 -17.14 -8.55 3.54
C THR A 88 -17.94 -9.47 2.63
N ALA A 89 -17.68 -10.78 2.72
CA ALA A 89 -18.27 -11.81 1.88
C ALA A 89 -19.82 -11.79 1.85
N ASP A 90 -20.44 -11.43 2.98
CA ASP A 90 -21.89 -11.40 3.16
C ASP A 90 -22.47 -9.98 3.27
N ASN A 91 -21.65 -8.96 3.05
CA ASN A 91 -21.99 -7.54 3.21
C ASN A 91 -22.50 -7.17 4.63
N THR A 92 -22.02 -7.86 5.66
CA THR A 92 -22.28 -7.53 7.07
C THR A 92 -21.00 -7.12 7.80
N ASP A 93 -21.14 -6.45 8.94
CA ASP A 93 -20.01 -6.06 9.80
C ASP A 93 -19.28 -7.26 10.43
N SER A 94 -19.85 -8.47 10.37
CA SER A 94 -19.30 -9.71 10.92
C SER A 94 -18.77 -10.69 9.88
N GLY A 95 -18.94 -10.39 8.59
CA GLY A 95 -18.46 -11.25 7.52
C GLY A 95 -16.94 -11.21 7.37
N GLU A 96 -16.40 -12.22 6.72
CA GLU A 96 -14.98 -12.27 6.34
C GLU A 96 -14.65 -11.16 5.32
N LEU A 97 -13.52 -10.45 5.50
CA LEU A 97 -13.04 -9.45 4.55
C LEU A 97 -12.63 -10.11 3.24
N THR A 98 -13.21 -9.68 2.12
CA THR A 98 -12.94 -10.27 0.79
C THR A 98 -12.41 -9.27 -0.23
N GLU A 99 -12.63 -7.97 -0.02
CA GLU A 99 -12.24 -6.97 -0.99
C GLU A 99 -11.95 -5.61 -0.34
N ILE A 100 -10.85 -4.97 -0.73
CA ILE A 100 -10.54 -3.58 -0.40
C ILE A 100 -10.66 -2.75 -1.68
N LYS A 101 -11.65 -1.84 -1.72
CA LYS A 101 -11.85 -0.91 -2.84
C LYS A 101 -11.30 0.47 -2.55
N ARG A 102 -10.83 1.12 -3.61
CA ARG A 102 -10.33 2.49 -3.59
C ARG A 102 -11.16 3.39 -4.50
N ILE A 103 -11.57 4.53 -3.97
CA ILE A 103 -12.27 5.60 -4.70
C ILE A 103 -11.61 6.94 -4.34
N TYR A 104 -11.52 7.84 -5.31
CA TYR A 104 -11.13 9.22 -5.09
C TYR A 104 -12.29 10.15 -5.37
N LYS A 105 -12.31 11.32 -4.73
CA LYS A 105 -13.20 12.42 -5.11
C LYS A 105 -12.42 13.71 -5.19
N GLN A 106 -12.46 14.35 -6.34
CA GLN A 106 -11.74 15.60 -6.61
C GLN A 106 -12.56 16.47 -7.56
N ASN A 107 -12.62 17.78 -7.28
CA ASN A 107 -13.39 18.75 -8.07
C ASN A 107 -14.87 18.34 -8.28
N GLY A 108 -15.47 17.66 -7.30
CA GLY A 108 -16.84 17.16 -7.35
C GLY A 108 -17.00 15.83 -8.10
N ASN A 109 -15.98 15.35 -8.81
CA ASN A 109 -16.02 14.10 -9.56
C ASN A 109 -15.62 12.91 -8.68
N VAL A 110 -16.36 11.82 -8.77
CA VAL A 110 -16.00 10.52 -8.19
C VAL A 110 -15.17 9.75 -9.21
N ILE A 111 -14.00 9.28 -8.80
CA ILE A 111 -13.00 8.63 -9.64
C ILE A 111 -12.72 7.26 -9.05
N GLN A 112 -13.07 6.20 -9.78
CA GLN A 112 -12.76 4.83 -9.38
C GLN A 112 -11.25 4.57 -9.52
N GLN A 113 -10.71 3.69 -8.68
CA GLN A 113 -9.32 3.23 -8.83
C GLN A 113 -9.06 2.73 -10.26
N ALA A 114 -7.84 3.00 -10.76
CA ALA A 114 -7.38 2.46 -12.03
C ALA A 114 -7.50 0.94 -12.07
N THR A 115 -7.92 0.39 -13.21
CA THR A 115 -7.77 -1.03 -13.49
C THR A 115 -6.30 -1.37 -13.75
N SER A 116 -5.87 -2.55 -13.31
CA SER A 116 -4.57 -3.10 -13.66
C SER A 116 -4.43 -3.29 -15.17
N ASN A 117 -3.29 -2.87 -15.71
CA ASN A 117 -2.85 -3.09 -17.07
C ASN A 117 -1.73 -4.15 -17.16
N VAL A 118 -1.41 -4.83 -16.06
CA VAL A 118 -0.41 -5.90 -16.01
C VAL A 118 -1.03 -7.19 -16.56
N GLU A 119 -0.33 -7.85 -17.48
CA GLU A 119 -0.77 -9.13 -18.03
C GLU A 119 -0.97 -10.16 -16.90
N GLY A 120 -2.11 -10.85 -16.91
CA GLY A 120 -2.46 -11.84 -15.88
C GLY A 120 -3.02 -11.25 -14.58
N VAL A 121 -2.97 -9.93 -14.37
CA VAL A 121 -3.50 -9.28 -13.17
C VAL A 121 -4.67 -8.36 -13.55
N SER A 122 -5.87 -8.71 -13.12
CA SER A 122 -7.10 -8.00 -13.50
C SER A 122 -7.76 -7.30 -12.31
N GLY A 123 -8.69 -6.38 -12.60
CA GLY A 123 -9.46 -5.67 -11.58
C GLY A 123 -8.82 -4.35 -11.11
N ASN A 124 -9.47 -3.69 -10.15
CA ASN A 124 -9.08 -2.39 -9.60
C ASN A 124 -9.22 -2.34 -8.07
N SER A 125 -9.22 -3.50 -7.43
CA SER A 125 -9.40 -3.69 -6.00
C SER A 125 -8.47 -4.79 -5.51
N ILE A 126 -8.21 -4.81 -4.21
CA ILE A 126 -7.41 -5.84 -3.57
C ILE A 126 -8.34 -6.97 -3.14
N THR A 127 -8.15 -8.14 -3.74
CA THR A 127 -8.76 -9.43 -3.37
C THR A 127 -7.63 -10.45 -3.25
N ASP A 128 -7.85 -11.59 -2.59
CA ASP A 128 -6.81 -12.63 -2.52
C ASP A 128 -6.40 -13.14 -3.92
N ASP A 129 -7.34 -13.20 -4.86
CA ASP A 129 -7.06 -13.54 -6.27
C ASP A 129 -6.17 -12.48 -6.95
N PHE A 130 -6.45 -11.18 -6.72
CA PHE A 130 -5.59 -10.10 -7.20
C PHE A 130 -4.19 -10.22 -6.60
N CYS A 131 -4.08 -10.44 -5.29
CA CYS A 131 -2.81 -10.55 -4.59
C CYS A 131 -1.97 -11.69 -5.15
N LYS A 132 -2.57 -12.86 -5.34
CA LYS A 132 -1.89 -14.02 -5.90
C LYS A 132 -1.41 -13.77 -7.33
N ALA A 133 -2.29 -13.27 -8.20
CA ALA A 133 -1.93 -12.96 -9.57
C ALA A 133 -0.83 -11.90 -9.66
N GLN A 134 -0.91 -10.87 -8.82
CA GLN A 134 0.07 -9.79 -8.73
C GLN A 134 1.45 -10.30 -8.31
N LYS A 135 1.52 -11.14 -7.26
CA LYS A 135 2.79 -11.75 -6.82
C LYS A 135 3.37 -12.68 -7.87
N ASP A 136 2.54 -13.51 -8.50
CA ASP A 136 2.96 -14.41 -9.58
C ASP A 136 3.50 -13.62 -10.80
N ALA A 137 2.81 -12.56 -11.23
CA ALA A 137 3.20 -11.75 -12.38
C ALA A 137 4.50 -10.96 -12.15
N PHE A 138 4.79 -10.56 -10.91
CA PHE A 138 5.99 -9.79 -10.58
C PHE A 138 7.14 -10.67 -10.04
N GLY A 139 6.90 -11.97 -9.82
CA GLY A 139 7.88 -12.86 -9.22
C GLY A 139 8.20 -12.55 -7.75
N ASP A 140 7.28 -11.88 -7.05
CA ASP A 140 7.42 -11.51 -5.64
C ASP A 140 7.01 -12.68 -4.72
N PRO A 141 7.57 -12.79 -3.50
CA PRO A 141 7.14 -13.80 -2.52
C PRO A 141 5.66 -13.67 -2.14
N THR A 142 4.95 -14.81 -2.01
CA THR A 142 3.54 -14.87 -1.58
C THR A 142 3.38 -14.79 -0.06
N SER A 143 4.13 -13.89 0.57
CA SER A 143 4.20 -13.71 2.02
C SER A 143 2.82 -13.38 2.65
N PHE A 144 2.03 -12.54 1.98
CA PHE A 144 0.66 -12.16 2.37
C PHE A 144 -0.29 -13.38 2.45
N GLU A 145 -0.41 -14.15 1.35
CA GLU A 145 -1.25 -15.35 1.26
C GLU A 145 -0.82 -16.40 2.30
N SER A 146 0.49 -16.65 2.42
CA SER A 146 1.03 -17.64 3.38
C SER A 146 0.78 -17.31 4.85
N ARG A 147 0.32 -16.09 5.14
CA ARG A 147 0.02 -15.58 6.50
C ARG A 147 -1.46 -15.33 6.73
N GLY A 148 -2.33 -15.74 5.80
CA GLY A 148 -3.79 -15.72 5.97
C GLY A 148 -4.52 -14.65 5.15
N GLY A 149 -3.80 -13.88 4.34
CA GLY A 149 -4.41 -12.97 3.35
C GLY A 149 -5.43 -11.99 3.93
N LEU A 150 -6.45 -11.66 3.15
CA LEU A 150 -7.50 -10.73 3.59
C LEU A 150 -8.30 -11.23 4.79
N SER A 151 -8.46 -12.54 4.95
CA SER A 151 -9.11 -13.14 6.12
C SER A 151 -8.41 -12.70 7.42
N ALA A 152 -7.09 -12.85 7.49
CA ALA A 152 -6.29 -12.42 8.65
C ALA A 152 -6.31 -10.90 8.85
N MET A 153 -6.40 -10.11 7.77
CA MET A 153 -6.55 -8.66 7.86
C MET A 153 -7.93 -8.29 8.46
N GLY A 154 -9.00 -8.96 8.03
CA GLY A 154 -10.35 -8.81 8.58
C GLY A 154 -10.41 -9.15 10.07
N ASP A 155 -9.77 -10.24 10.48
CA ASP A 155 -9.64 -10.62 11.89
C ASP A 155 -8.94 -9.53 12.71
N ALA A 156 -7.88 -8.91 12.17
CA ALA A 156 -7.22 -7.80 12.82
C ALA A 156 -8.10 -6.55 12.93
N MET A 157 -8.87 -6.21 11.89
CA MET A 157 -9.82 -5.10 11.91
C MET A 157 -10.91 -5.33 12.97
N SER A 158 -11.40 -6.57 13.12
CA SER A 158 -12.45 -6.93 14.09
C SER A 158 -12.04 -6.67 15.55
N ARG A 159 -10.73 -6.74 15.85
CA ARG A 159 -10.18 -6.47 17.19
C ARG A 159 -10.01 -4.98 17.48
N GLY A 160 -10.19 -4.12 16.48
CA GLY A 160 -9.91 -2.70 16.54
C GLY A 160 -8.46 -2.38 16.17
N MET A 161 -8.29 -1.31 15.40
CA MET A 161 -6.99 -0.80 14.95
C MET A 161 -6.85 0.68 15.32
N VAL A 162 -5.61 1.14 15.46
CA VAL A 162 -5.29 2.54 15.76
C VAL A 162 -5.00 3.28 14.44
N LEU A 163 -5.59 4.46 14.27
CA LEU A 163 -5.26 5.35 13.15
C LEU A 163 -3.89 6.00 13.39
N VAL A 164 -3.00 5.90 12.41
CA VAL A 164 -1.69 6.56 12.39
C VAL A 164 -1.66 7.59 11.26
N MET A 165 -1.05 8.75 11.52
CA MET A 165 -0.74 9.77 10.52
C MET A 165 0.72 10.15 10.68
N SER A 166 1.52 10.02 9.62
CA SER A 166 2.96 10.24 9.64
C SER A 166 3.45 10.96 8.38
N ILE A 167 4.68 11.47 8.45
CA ILE A 167 5.48 11.95 7.34
C ILE A 167 6.93 11.54 7.63
N TRP A 168 7.61 10.95 6.64
CA TRP A 168 8.91 10.32 6.87
C TRP A 168 9.74 10.26 5.59
N VAL A 169 11.06 10.09 5.78
CA VAL A 169 12.02 9.73 4.73
C VAL A 169 12.56 8.33 5.00
N ASP A 170 12.95 7.62 3.95
CA ASP A 170 13.31 6.22 4.03
C ASP A 170 14.83 5.99 3.97
N TYR A 171 15.43 5.68 5.12
CA TYR A 171 16.86 5.35 5.19
C TYR A 171 17.20 3.97 4.60
N ALA A 172 16.24 3.06 4.51
CA ALA A 172 16.46 1.72 4.00
C ALA A 172 16.46 1.71 2.46
N ALA A 173 15.36 2.15 1.84
CA ALA A 173 15.12 2.02 0.40
C ALA A 173 14.81 3.35 -0.31
N LYS A 174 15.01 4.50 0.37
CA LYS A 174 14.96 5.84 -0.24
C LYS A 174 13.61 6.14 -0.90
N MET A 175 12.54 5.51 -0.42
CA MET A 175 11.17 5.61 -0.95
C MET A 175 11.00 5.06 -2.38
N ARG A 176 12.03 4.43 -2.95
CA ARG A 176 12.03 3.97 -4.34
C ARG A 176 11.05 2.84 -4.59
N TRP A 177 10.74 2.05 -3.56
CA TRP A 177 9.68 1.04 -3.58
C TRP A 177 8.28 1.64 -3.74
N LEU A 178 8.10 2.95 -3.56
CA LEU A 178 6.85 3.66 -3.76
C LEU A 178 6.85 4.44 -5.08
N ASP A 179 7.91 5.20 -5.40
CA ASP A 179 7.85 6.25 -6.43
C ASP A 179 8.90 6.17 -7.54
N ALA A 180 9.76 5.14 -7.55
CA ALA A 180 10.83 4.97 -8.52
C ALA A 180 10.91 3.51 -9.02
N PRO A 181 11.85 3.18 -9.93
CA PRO A 181 12.21 1.79 -10.19
C PRO A 181 12.81 1.12 -8.94
N TYR A 182 12.29 -0.05 -8.57
CA TYR A 182 12.78 -0.83 -7.43
C TYR A 182 12.69 -2.35 -7.66
N PRO A 183 13.82 -3.09 -7.58
CA PRO A 183 15.19 -2.64 -7.31
C PRO A 183 15.74 -1.64 -8.33
N ALA A 184 16.66 -0.77 -7.91
CA ALA A 184 17.10 0.37 -8.71
C ALA A 184 17.85 -0.02 -10.01
N ASP A 185 18.45 -1.19 -10.03
CA ASP A 185 19.23 -1.78 -11.13
C ASP A 185 18.46 -2.82 -11.95
N ALA A 186 17.21 -3.12 -11.59
CA ALA A 186 16.36 -4.04 -12.34
C ALA A 186 15.98 -3.48 -13.71
N ASP A 187 15.65 -4.37 -14.65
CA ASP A 187 15.17 -3.97 -15.97
C ASP A 187 13.80 -3.30 -15.83
N LYS A 188 13.70 -2.03 -16.23
CA LYS A 188 12.47 -1.23 -16.10
C LYS A 188 11.32 -1.76 -16.96
N SER A 189 11.58 -2.67 -17.90
CA SER A 189 10.55 -3.35 -18.67
C SER A 189 9.94 -4.56 -17.94
N GLU A 190 10.55 -5.02 -16.85
CA GLU A 190 9.99 -6.10 -16.02
C GLU A 190 8.75 -5.61 -15.25
N PRO A 191 7.64 -6.37 -15.30
CA PRO A 191 6.44 -6.04 -14.55
C PRO A 191 6.71 -5.83 -13.06
N GLY A 192 6.17 -4.73 -12.51
CA GLY A 192 6.28 -4.43 -11.07
C GLY A 192 7.54 -3.68 -10.64
N VAL A 193 8.52 -3.49 -11.53
CA VAL A 193 9.76 -2.74 -11.22
C VAL A 193 9.51 -1.25 -11.10
N VAL A 194 8.82 -0.63 -12.06
CA VAL A 194 8.60 0.83 -12.08
C VAL A 194 7.33 1.19 -11.31
N ARG A 195 7.47 2.07 -10.30
CA ARG A 195 6.41 2.38 -9.33
C ARG A 195 6.03 3.86 -9.28
N GLY A 196 6.79 4.68 -9.98
CA GLY A 196 6.57 6.10 -10.17
C GLY A 196 7.63 6.68 -11.11
N SER A 197 7.60 7.99 -11.30
CA SER A 197 8.48 8.69 -12.24
C SER A 197 9.76 9.26 -11.60
N CYS A 198 10.02 9.01 -10.31
CA CYS A 198 11.25 9.44 -9.66
C CYS A 198 12.46 8.68 -10.23
N ALA A 199 13.64 9.32 -10.18
CA ALA A 199 14.87 8.70 -10.65
C ALA A 199 15.31 7.56 -9.72
N ALA A 200 15.99 6.54 -10.27
CA ALA A 200 16.43 5.36 -9.52
C ALA A 200 17.50 5.68 -8.46
N ASP A 201 18.12 6.85 -8.51
CA ASP A 201 19.10 7.39 -7.56
C ASP A 201 18.52 8.45 -6.61
N SER A 202 17.23 8.79 -6.73
CA SER A 202 16.55 9.77 -5.88
C SER A 202 16.32 9.29 -4.44
N GLY A 203 15.78 10.18 -3.61
CA GLY A 203 15.24 9.85 -2.28
C GLY A 203 16.29 9.63 -1.19
N VAL A 204 17.55 10.00 -1.43
CA VAL A 204 18.60 10.00 -0.40
C VAL A 204 18.12 10.90 0.76
N PRO A 205 17.99 10.37 2.00
CA PRO A 205 17.36 11.11 3.09
C PRO A 205 17.98 12.47 3.37
N ASP A 206 19.31 12.56 3.37
CA ASP A 206 20.02 13.82 3.64
C ASP A 206 19.72 14.87 2.57
N ASP A 207 19.69 14.46 1.29
CA ASP A 207 19.34 15.34 0.17
C ASP A 207 17.89 15.82 0.32
N VAL A 208 16.94 14.91 0.54
CA VAL A 208 15.51 15.25 0.72
C VAL A 208 15.30 16.20 1.90
N ILE A 209 15.92 15.94 3.05
CA ILE A 209 15.80 16.80 4.24
C ILE A 209 16.39 18.19 3.95
N SER A 210 17.50 18.27 3.22
CA SER A 210 18.16 19.53 2.91
C SER A 210 17.43 20.35 1.84
N GLU A 211 16.88 19.71 0.81
CA GLU A 211 16.23 20.34 -0.34
C GLU A 211 14.74 20.60 -0.12
N HIS A 212 14.10 19.81 0.73
CA HIS A 212 12.65 19.83 0.98
C HIS A 212 12.31 19.87 2.48
N GLY A 213 13.12 20.54 3.29
CA GLY A 213 12.91 20.66 4.74
C GLY A 213 11.62 21.39 5.16
N ASP A 214 10.96 22.08 4.22
CA ASP A 214 9.67 22.74 4.40
C ASP A 214 8.48 21.92 3.86
N ALA A 215 8.71 20.69 3.40
CA ALA A 215 7.65 19.79 2.94
C ALA A 215 6.63 19.51 4.06
N THR A 216 5.35 19.52 3.70
CA THR A 216 4.26 19.26 4.65
C THR A 216 3.20 18.36 4.03
N VAL A 217 2.48 17.64 4.90
CA VAL A 217 1.26 16.91 4.57
C VAL A 217 0.11 17.41 5.45
N LYS A 218 -1.11 17.47 4.90
CA LYS A 218 -2.30 17.90 5.62
C LYS A 218 -3.42 16.87 5.48
N PHE A 219 -3.63 16.09 6.52
CA PHE A 219 -4.80 15.21 6.64
C PHE A 219 -5.98 15.99 7.22
N SER A 220 -7.16 15.86 6.63
CA SER A 220 -8.36 16.58 7.07
C SER A 220 -9.64 15.86 6.66
N ASN A 221 -10.78 16.24 7.26
CA ASN A 221 -12.11 15.73 6.90
C ASN A 221 -12.23 14.19 6.95
N ILE A 222 -11.62 13.59 7.98
CA ILE A 222 -11.72 12.14 8.25
C ILE A 222 -13.19 11.80 8.54
N LYS A 223 -13.69 10.75 7.87
CA LYS A 223 -15.03 10.22 8.04
C LYS A 223 -14.97 8.69 8.06
N VAL A 224 -15.79 8.08 8.90
CA VAL A 224 -15.97 6.63 8.99
C VAL A 224 -17.47 6.37 9.01
N GLY A 225 -17.93 5.37 8.25
CA GLY A 225 -19.34 5.04 8.13
C GLY A 225 -19.55 3.85 7.20
N ALA A 226 -20.81 3.49 6.98
CA ALA A 226 -21.18 2.43 6.05
C ALA A 226 -20.69 2.75 4.63
N ILE A 227 -20.56 1.70 3.81
CA ILE A 227 -20.17 1.82 2.40
C ILE A 227 -21.04 2.88 1.70
N ASP A 228 -20.40 3.71 0.88
CA ASP A 228 -21.01 4.83 0.13
C ASP A 228 -21.57 6.00 0.96
N THR A 229 -21.23 6.13 2.23
CA THR A 229 -21.73 7.25 3.08
C THR A 229 -20.77 8.43 3.26
N THR A 230 -19.52 8.34 2.79
CA THR A 230 -18.43 9.24 3.24
C THR A 230 -17.83 10.15 2.17
N TYR A 231 -18.18 10.05 0.88
CA TYR A 231 -17.57 10.85 -0.19
C TYR A 231 -18.39 12.01 -0.73
#